data_AF-A0A1V3ID34-F1
#
_entry.id   AF-A0A1V3ID34-F1
#
_cell.length_a   1.000
_cell.length_b   1.000
_cell.length_c   1.000
_cell.angle_alpha   90.00
_cell.angle_beta   90.00
_cell.angle_gamma   90.00
#
_symmetry.space_group_name_H-M   'P 1'
#
loop_
_entity.id
_entity.type
_entity.pdbx_description
1 polymer ?
#
loop_
_entity_poly.entity_id
_entity_poly.type
_entity_poly.pdbx_seq_one_letter_code
_entity_poly.pdbx_strand_id
1 'polypeptide(L)'
;MPNFKTFIEEYQAKSEPIDTGMDSCRMTLTIHHKDTLQRDLPKGIRVRVFDENGGAYEAKIDDFGTSVHLGVKCGMVSWQLMRDANHVAYQTQDNYQLTDQDENAILALSDGYVLIEANGEKTEDPRHQLAAPLTIFASVNENKIQATYLPPPMLCNLRVRQNERQTKLPDAYLNQIKHYGDSVTFFIHGYNVPLGNLGQFPTAEELGKKPVYFFNAPKPEEVQRPYLHFLADDIEQYMNVKLKAHPLRTKSVDRIPREKYAKQADKKLNGTNALSWYPNVEYYLNLAASGQDELREFTRWEDYSRIVGVTWSGNVDPSMVFFRAEMYANEAGHQFSFILRDLIKQNIRINIITHSLGARVALSALNILGDHPSFHEKIDNLIMWEAAVADNAITTNYTKENNPIAMELFPYAHAAVKHISVVASAEDGVLGGDYDFRRPGIDSFTGLVGGAYPKKYTNLASDSLVLGGGLSALLDYYRHNEVAQYIGQIYQNSYLGQQMHPHSPHARIIKQKIRQLFINEANEINHQAEQHIIPPLTHYNYLKPWSHYRHFYPDILEHIIESFYDTLFNGMATNMSVRQALGFVAGKYTTNRKSKY
;
A
#
# COMPACT_ATOMS: atom_id res chain seq x y z
N MET A 1 -38.63 -28.93 -7.28
CA MET A 1 -38.24 -27.56 -7.66
C MET A 1 -39.37 -26.99 -8.50
N PRO A 2 -40.05 -25.92 -8.08
CA PRO A 2 -41.06 -25.28 -8.93
C PRO A 2 -40.37 -24.63 -10.13
N ASN A 3 -40.98 -24.75 -11.29
CA ASN A 3 -40.44 -24.30 -12.57
C ASN A 3 -40.40 -22.76 -12.60
N PHE A 4 -39.19 -22.17 -12.66
CA PHE A 4 -38.94 -20.72 -12.57
C PHE A 4 -39.71 -19.92 -13.63
N LYS A 5 -39.96 -20.54 -14.78
CA LYS A 5 -40.76 -19.96 -15.87
C LYS A 5 -42.23 -19.78 -15.49
N THR A 6 -42.80 -20.75 -14.78
CA THR A 6 -44.20 -20.75 -14.36
C THR A 6 -44.47 -19.74 -13.24
N PHE A 7 -43.47 -19.48 -12.38
CA PHE A 7 -43.55 -18.41 -11.37
C PHE A 7 -43.53 -17.01 -12.02
N ILE A 8 -42.71 -16.79 -13.05
CA ILE A 8 -42.70 -15.53 -13.80
C ILE A 8 -44.02 -15.34 -14.55
N GLU A 9 -44.57 -16.39 -15.17
CA GLU A 9 -45.85 -16.34 -15.88
C GLU A 9 -47.04 -16.08 -14.91
N GLU A 10 -47.06 -16.69 -13.72
CA GLU A 10 -48.08 -16.42 -12.69
C GLU A 10 -47.95 -15.02 -12.05
N TYR A 11 -46.74 -14.47 -11.95
CA TYR A 11 -46.51 -13.12 -11.43
C TYR A 11 -46.85 -12.04 -12.47
N GLN A 12 -46.56 -12.29 -13.75
CA GLN A 12 -46.96 -11.43 -14.86
C GLN A 12 -48.47 -11.45 -15.09
N ALA A 13 -49.14 -12.57 -14.86
CA ALA A 13 -50.61 -12.68 -14.94
C ALA A 13 -51.36 -11.92 -13.82
N LYS A 14 -50.66 -11.39 -12.81
CA LYS A 14 -51.22 -10.55 -11.74
C LYS A 14 -51.04 -9.04 -11.98
N SER A 15 -50.70 -8.59 -13.19
CA SER A 15 -50.79 -7.17 -13.54
C SER A 15 -52.27 -6.76 -13.66
N GLU A 16 -52.76 -6.09 -12.62
CA GLU A 16 -54.13 -5.60 -12.47
C GLU A 16 -54.46 -4.38 -13.37
N PRO A 17 -55.75 -4.01 -13.51
CA PRO A 17 -56.31 -3.30 -14.66
C PRO A 17 -56.00 -1.81 -14.75
N ILE A 18 -56.13 -1.33 -15.99
CA ILE A 18 -55.98 0.04 -16.49
C ILE A 18 -57.05 0.95 -15.85
N ASP A 19 -56.92 1.38 -14.60
CA ASP A 19 -57.52 2.66 -14.11
C ASP A 19 -57.12 3.15 -12.69
N THR A 20 -56.01 2.70 -12.08
CA THR A 20 -55.52 3.25 -10.81
C THR A 20 -54.10 3.78 -10.96
N GLY A 21 -53.99 5.00 -11.49
CA GLY A 21 -52.74 5.65 -11.88
C GLY A 21 -51.70 5.75 -10.77
N MET A 22 -50.47 5.37 -11.13
CA MET A 22 -49.18 5.46 -10.42
C MET A 22 -48.93 4.56 -9.19
N ASP A 23 -49.89 4.27 -8.31
CA ASP A 23 -49.58 3.44 -7.11
C ASP A 23 -49.51 1.91 -7.36
N SER A 24 -49.96 1.48 -8.54
CA SER A 24 -50.06 0.06 -8.94
C SER A 24 -48.98 -0.41 -9.92
N CYS A 25 -48.23 0.51 -10.55
CA CYS A 25 -47.24 0.15 -11.58
C CYS A 25 -46.04 -0.55 -10.94
N ARG A 26 -45.88 -1.84 -11.22
CA ARG A 26 -44.73 -2.65 -10.80
C ARG A 26 -44.07 -3.30 -12.00
N MET A 27 -42.75 -3.40 -11.96
CA MET A 27 -41.94 -3.97 -13.03
C MET A 27 -40.93 -4.98 -12.48
N THR A 28 -40.44 -5.83 -13.38
CA THR A 28 -39.17 -6.55 -13.21
C THR A 28 -38.08 -5.68 -13.79
N LEU A 29 -37.24 -5.12 -12.92
CA LEU A 29 -36.10 -4.29 -13.30
C LEU A 29 -34.87 -5.17 -13.53
N THR A 30 -34.17 -4.97 -14.64
CA THR A 30 -32.90 -5.64 -14.94
C THR A 30 -31.80 -4.59 -15.04
N ILE A 31 -30.73 -4.76 -14.29
CA ILE A 31 -29.56 -3.89 -14.35
C ILE A 31 -28.37 -4.72 -14.84
N HIS A 32 -27.74 -4.27 -15.92
CA HIS A 32 -26.52 -4.84 -16.44
C HIS A 32 -25.34 -4.00 -15.95
N HIS A 33 -24.39 -4.64 -15.28
CA HIS A 33 -23.31 -3.99 -14.56
C HIS A 33 -21.99 -4.21 -15.29
N LYS A 34 -21.38 -3.15 -15.82
CA LYS A 34 -20.06 -3.18 -16.46
C LYS A 34 -19.11 -2.17 -15.85
N ASP A 35 -17.82 -2.46 -15.86
CA ASP A 35 -16.84 -1.43 -15.55
C ASP A 35 -16.50 -0.54 -16.76
N THR A 36 -15.68 0.51 -16.57
CA THR A 36 -15.24 1.41 -17.65
C THR A 36 -14.44 0.70 -18.74
N LEU A 37 -14.01 -0.55 -18.49
CA LEU A 37 -13.34 -1.41 -19.44
C LEU A 37 -14.30 -2.35 -20.17
N GLN A 38 -15.61 -2.14 -20.03
CA GLN A 38 -16.69 -2.91 -20.64
C GLN A 38 -16.78 -4.37 -20.15
N ARG A 39 -16.14 -4.68 -19.01
CA ARG A 39 -16.16 -6.01 -18.40
C ARG A 39 -17.36 -6.15 -17.49
N ASP A 40 -17.99 -7.31 -17.52
CA ASP A 40 -19.10 -7.64 -16.63
C ASP A 40 -18.61 -7.71 -15.18
N LEU A 41 -19.38 -7.11 -14.25
CA LEU A 41 -19.06 -7.19 -12.83
C LEU A 41 -19.16 -8.64 -12.32
N PRO A 42 -18.34 -9.05 -11.34
CA PRO A 42 -18.33 -10.41 -10.83
C PRO A 42 -19.67 -10.88 -10.25
N LYS A 43 -19.99 -12.15 -10.49
CA LYS A 43 -21.12 -12.84 -9.86
C LYS A 43 -21.08 -12.76 -8.34
N GLY A 44 -22.26 -12.68 -7.74
CA GLY A 44 -22.47 -12.82 -6.31
C GLY A 44 -22.53 -11.51 -5.55
N ILE A 45 -22.04 -10.41 -6.15
CA ILE A 45 -22.17 -9.06 -5.60
C ILE A 45 -23.65 -8.76 -5.37
N ARG A 46 -23.99 -8.39 -4.13
CA ARG A 46 -25.35 -8.01 -3.76
C ARG A 46 -25.66 -6.59 -4.24
N VAL A 47 -26.82 -6.41 -4.84
CA VAL A 47 -27.33 -5.13 -5.32
C VAL A 47 -28.64 -4.84 -4.59
N ARG A 48 -28.74 -3.66 -3.99
CA ARG A 48 -29.98 -3.18 -3.37
C ARG A 48 -30.50 -1.97 -4.14
N VAL A 49 -31.64 -2.14 -4.80
CA VAL A 49 -32.38 -1.09 -5.53
C VAL A 49 -33.36 -0.41 -4.58
N PHE A 50 -33.51 0.90 -4.73
CA PHE A 50 -34.45 1.75 -4.02
C PHE A 50 -35.38 2.44 -5.02
N ASP A 51 -36.68 2.34 -4.80
CA ASP A 51 -37.70 3.09 -5.55
C ASP A 51 -37.97 4.47 -4.97
N GLU A 52 -38.82 5.25 -5.63
CA GLU A 52 -39.17 6.63 -5.25
C GLU A 52 -39.98 6.79 -3.95
N ASN A 53 -40.40 5.69 -3.35
CA ASN A 53 -41.05 5.67 -2.04
C ASN A 53 -40.13 5.09 -0.96
N GLY A 54 -38.88 4.76 -1.30
CA GLY A 54 -37.91 4.13 -0.41
C GLY A 54 -38.10 2.63 -0.26
N GLY A 55 -38.93 1.98 -1.08
CA GLY A 55 -39.01 0.52 -1.16
C GLY A 55 -37.67 -0.07 -1.59
N ALA A 56 -37.21 -1.11 -0.87
CA ALA A 56 -35.92 -1.75 -1.12
C ALA A 56 -36.08 -3.14 -1.74
N TYR A 57 -35.31 -3.41 -2.79
CA TYR A 57 -35.36 -4.64 -3.57
C TYR A 57 -33.94 -5.18 -3.71
N GLU A 58 -33.72 -6.44 -3.33
CA GLU A 58 -32.39 -7.05 -3.36
C GLU A 58 -32.28 -8.14 -4.43
N ALA A 59 -31.13 -8.16 -5.10
CA ALA A 59 -30.72 -9.22 -6.00
C ALA A 59 -29.21 -9.43 -5.91
N LYS A 60 -28.71 -10.46 -6.60
CA LYS A 60 -27.28 -10.68 -6.80
C LYS A 60 -26.95 -10.60 -8.28
N ILE A 61 -25.75 -10.13 -8.59
CA ILE A 61 -25.19 -10.20 -9.94
C ILE A 61 -24.98 -11.67 -10.33
N ASP A 62 -25.40 -12.05 -11.53
CA ASP A 62 -25.23 -13.39 -12.10
C ASP A 62 -23.90 -13.55 -12.86
N ASP A 63 -23.72 -14.67 -13.58
CA ASP A 63 -22.51 -14.94 -14.35
C ASP A 63 -22.33 -14.02 -15.57
N PHE A 64 -23.34 -13.21 -15.92
CA PHE A 64 -23.37 -12.31 -17.07
C PHE A 64 -23.42 -10.84 -16.64
N GLY A 65 -22.95 -10.52 -15.43
CA GLY A 65 -22.94 -9.15 -14.92
C GLY A 65 -24.34 -8.56 -14.71
N THR A 66 -25.39 -9.37 -14.62
CA THR A 66 -26.78 -8.89 -14.58
C THR A 66 -27.41 -9.13 -13.22
N SER A 67 -28.17 -8.16 -12.71
CA SER A 67 -29.05 -8.32 -11.54
C SER A 67 -30.52 -8.08 -11.92
N VAL A 68 -31.42 -8.92 -11.39
CA VAL A 68 -32.87 -8.88 -11.71
C VAL A 68 -33.67 -8.69 -10.42
N HIS A 69 -34.43 -7.59 -10.37
CA HIS A 69 -35.21 -7.15 -9.20
C HIS A 69 -36.70 -7.23 -9.50
N LEU A 70 -37.44 -7.99 -8.70
CA LEU A 70 -38.87 -8.26 -8.93
C LEU A 70 -39.77 -7.28 -8.18
N GLY A 71 -40.82 -6.80 -8.85
CA GLY A 71 -41.89 -6.04 -8.22
C GLY A 71 -41.50 -4.61 -7.82
N VAL A 72 -40.47 -4.04 -8.46
CA VAL A 72 -40.01 -2.66 -8.27
C VAL A 72 -41.09 -1.70 -8.74
N LYS A 73 -41.43 -0.68 -7.95
CA LYS A 73 -42.37 0.36 -8.41
C LYS A 73 -41.77 1.13 -9.60
N CYS A 74 -42.61 1.44 -10.59
CA CYS A 74 -42.22 2.32 -11.69
C CYS A 74 -41.93 3.73 -11.15
N GLY A 75 -40.98 4.45 -11.75
CA GLY A 75 -40.55 5.78 -11.30
C GLY A 75 -39.05 5.92 -11.25
N MET A 76 -38.55 6.88 -10.47
CA MET A 76 -37.11 7.05 -10.27
C MET A 76 -36.56 5.96 -9.36
N VAL A 77 -35.50 5.29 -9.81
CA VAL A 77 -34.80 4.25 -9.04
C VAL A 77 -33.34 4.61 -8.83
N SER A 78 -32.78 4.16 -7.72
CA SER A 78 -31.33 4.21 -7.44
C SER A 78 -30.88 2.89 -6.84
N TRP A 79 -29.57 2.63 -6.75
CA TRP A 79 -29.08 1.39 -6.15
C TRP A 79 -27.69 1.53 -5.54
N GLN A 80 -27.37 0.59 -4.66
CA GLN A 80 -26.06 0.45 -4.04
C GLN A 80 -25.56 -0.99 -4.19
N LEU A 81 -24.25 -1.14 -4.41
CA LEU A 81 -23.59 -2.44 -4.27
C LEU A 81 -23.28 -2.67 -2.79
N MET A 82 -23.66 -3.82 -2.26
CA MET A 82 -23.57 -4.14 -0.84
C MET A 82 -22.31 -4.98 -0.57
N ARG A 83 -21.76 -4.87 0.65
CA ARG A 83 -20.62 -5.68 1.10
C ARG A 83 -21.04 -7.10 1.42
N ASP A 84 -20.18 -8.05 1.11
CA ASP A 84 -20.29 -9.42 1.62
C ASP A 84 -19.45 -9.60 2.90
N ALA A 85 -19.92 -10.46 3.80
CA ALA A 85 -19.31 -10.73 5.10
C ALA A 85 -18.15 -11.74 4.98
N ASN A 86 -17.16 -11.47 4.12
CA ASN A 86 -16.00 -12.34 3.99
C ASN A 86 -14.80 -11.75 4.74
N HIS A 87 -14.40 -12.45 5.79
CA HIS A 87 -13.18 -12.17 6.55
C HIS A 87 -12.05 -13.02 5.98
N VAL A 88 -10.91 -12.41 5.64
CA VAL A 88 -9.69 -13.17 5.36
C VAL A 88 -9.09 -13.55 6.73
N ALA A 89 -8.95 -14.84 6.99
CA ALA A 89 -8.28 -15.37 8.19
C ALA A 89 -6.75 -15.21 8.05
N TYR A 90 -6.02 -15.08 9.16
CA TYR A 90 -4.57 -14.78 9.16
C TYR A 90 -3.75 -15.98 9.66
N GLN A 91 -2.45 -15.99 9.34
CA GLN A 91 -1.46 -16.85 9.99
C GLN A 91 -0.60 -16.02 10.95
N THR A 92 -0.51 -16.45 12.20
CA THR A 92 0.24 -15.77 13.28
C THR A 92 1.56 -16.44 13.65
N GLN A 93 1.95 -17.51 12.96
CA GLN A 93 3.17 -18.26 13.27
C GLN A 93 4.33 -17.82 12.38
N ASP A 94 4.96 -16.70 12.72
CA ASP A 94 6.21 -16.24 12.10
C ASP A 94 7.18 -15.62 13.12
N ASN A 95 8.41 -15.33 12.68
CA ASN A 95 9.49 -14.78 13.53
C ASN A 95 9.66 -13.27 13.36
N TYR A 96 8.70 -12.58 12.75
CA TYR A 96 8.81 -11.16 12.46
C TYR A 96 8.35 -10.32 13.65
N GLN A 97 8.99 -9.18 13.84
CA GLN A 97 8.58 -8.21 14.87
C GLN A 97 7.64 -7.19 14.24
N LEU A 98 6.39 -7.63 14.09
CA LEU A 98 5.27 -6.90 13.50
C LEU A 98 4.10 -6.97 14.47
N THR A 99 3.25 -5.94 14.50
CA THR A 99 2.00 -5.97 15.26
C THR A 99 0.85 -6.47 14.38
N ASP A 100 0.08 -7.45 14.85
CA ASP A 100 -1.03 -8.03 14.07
C ASP A 100 -2.05 -6.98 13.61
N GLN A 101 -2.35 -6.00 14.46
CA GLN A 101 -3.27 -4.92 14.14
C GLN A 101 -2.86 -4.12 12.89
N ASP A 102 -1.56 -4.01 12.63
CA ASP A 102 -1.01 -3.20 11.53
C ASP A 102 -0.81 -3.98 10.23
N GLU A 103 -0.97 -5.31 10.27
CA GLU A 103 -0.95 -6.22 9.11
C GLU A 103 -2.36 -6.57 8.62
N ASN A 104 -3.41 -6.23 9.38
CA ASN A 104 -4.78 -6.66 9.12
C ASN A 104 -5.56 -5.69 8.23
N ALA A 105 -6.17 -6.21 7.16
CA ALA A 105 -7.26 -5.54 6.43
C ALA A 105 -8.18 -6.56 5.75
N ILE A 106 -9.44 -6.19 5.57
CA ILE A 106 -10.45 -7.05 4.96
C ILE A 106 -11.00 -6.35 3.72
N LEU A 107 -10.81 -6.97 2.56
CA LEU A 107 -11.35 -6.55 1.28
C LEU A 107 -12.48 -7.51 0.90
N ALA A 108 -13.68 -6.99 0.70
CA ALA A 108 -14.78 -7.76 0.15
C ALA A 108 -14.68 -7.82 -1.38
N LEU A 109 -15.24 -8.86 -1.99
CA LEU A 109 -15.33 -9.00 -3.46
C LEU A 109 -16.02 -7.80 -4.13
N SER A 110 -16.98 -7.19 -3.44
CA SER A 110 -17.71 -6.01 -3.92
C SER A 110 -17.01 -4.69 -3.62
N ASP A 111 -15.85 -4.66 -2.97
CA ASP A 111 -15.18 -3.39 -2.67
C ASP A 111 -14.51 -2.77 -3.90
N GLY A 112 -14.63 -1.44 -4.00
CA GLY A 112 -13.86 -0.63 -4.93
C GLY A 112 -14.53 -0.30 -6.27
N TYR A 113 -15.65 -0.94 -6.63
CA TYR A 113 -16.44 -0.48 -7.77
C TYR A 113 -17.15 0.83 -7.43
N VAL A 114 -17.27 1.77 -8.36
CA VAL A 114 -17.98 3.05 -8.11
C VAL A 114 -18.83 3.40 -9.31
N LEU A 115 -20.13 3.67 -9.12
CA LEU A 115 -21.02 3.99 -10.24
C LEU A 115 -20.73 5.39 -10.76
N ILE A 116 -20.44 5.50 -12.05
CA ILE A 116 -20.16 6.79 -12.69
C ILE A 116 -21.21 7.16 -13.74
N GLU A 117 -21.91 6.18 -14.31
CA GLU A 117 -22.89 6.41 -15.35
C GLU A 117 -23.95 5.30 -15.37
N ALA A 118 -25.18 5.63 -15.73
CA ALA A 118 -26.18 4.65 -16.10
C ALA A 118 -27.14 5.19 -17.18
N ASN A 119 -27.39 4.39 -18.22
CA ASN A 119 -28.22 4.78 -19.39
C ASN A 119 -27.81 6.14 -20.01
N GLY A 120 -26.52 6.51 -19.96
CA GLY A 120 -26.00 7.78 -20.44
C GLY A 120 -26.09 8.95 -19.45
N GLU A 121 -26.78 8.78 -18.32
CA GLU A 121 -26.81 9.75 -17.22
C GLU A 121 -25.58 9.58 -16.33
N LYS A 122 -24.85 10.66 -16.08
CA LYS A 122 -23.60 10.65 -15.29
C LYS A 122 -23.86 11.01 -13.82
N THR A 123 -23.12 10.37 -12.92
CA THR A 123 -23.08 10.79 -11.51
C THR A 123 -22.41 12.17 -11.42
N GLU A 124 -23.02 13.12 -10.69
CA GLU A 124 -22.43 14.45 -10.46
C GLU A 124 -21.04 14.35 -9.79
N ASP A 125 -20.97 13.56 -8.72
CA ASP A 125 -19.71 13.20 -8.04
C ASP A 125 -19.79 11.75 -7.53
N PRO A 126 -19.03 10.81 -8.12
CA PRO A 126 -19.00 9.41 -7.71
C PRO A 126 -18.64 9.21 -6.24
N ARG A 127 -17.93 10.15 -5.61
CA ARG A 127 -17.55 10.10 -4.19
C ARG A 127 -18.75 10.33 -3.26
N HIS A 128 -19.83 10.92 -3.77
CA HIS A 128 -21.04 11.22 -3.01
C HIS A 128 -22.17 10.24 -3.27
N GLN A 129 -21.91 9.09 -3.90
CA GLN A 129 -22.93 8.14 -4.34
C GLN A 129 -23.91 7.67 -3.24
N LEU A 130 -23.49 7.59 -1.98
CA LEU A 130 -24.41 7.25 -0.88
C LEU A 130 -25.26 8.46 -0.41
N ALA A 131 -24.72 9.66 -0.50
CA ALA A 131 -25.38 10.89 -0.08
C ALA A 131 -26.28 11.49 -1.18
N ALA A 132 -25.90 11.32 -2.43
CA ALA A 132 -26.56 11.79 -3.63
C ALA A 132 -26.43 10.71 -4.72
N PRO A 133 -27.20 9.60 -4.62
CA PRO A 133 -27.12 8.53 -5.60
C PRO A 133 -27.61 8.96 -6.97
N LEU A 134 -27.02 8.42 -8.03
CA LEU A 134 -27.55 8.53 -9.37
C LEU A 134 -28.95 7.89 -9.44
N THR A 135 -29.91 8.63 -9.97
CA THR A 135 -31.30 8.19 -10.13
C THR A 135 -31.65 8.06 -11.59
N ILE A 136 -32.24 6.91 -11.96
CA ILE A 136 -32.65 6.61 -13.33
C ILE A 136 -34.16 6.37 -13.36
N PHE A 137 -34.85 6.92 -14.36
CA PHE A 137 -36.25 6.60 -14.56
C PHE A 137 -36.39 5.17 -15.09
N ALA A 138 -37.32 4.41 -14.52
CA ALA A 138 -37.61 3.06 -14.96
C ALA A 138 -39.11 2.76 -14.96
N SER A 139 -39.57 2.05 -15.98
CA SER A 139 -40.99 1.70 -16.18
C SER A 139 -41.12 0.31 -16.80
N VAL A 140 -42.34 -0.18 -16.99
CA VAL A 140 -42.59 -1.47 -17.67
C VAL A 140 -41.98 -1.50 -19.09
N ASN A 141 -41.91 -0.35 -19.78
CA ASN A 141 -41.33 -0.23 -21.12
C ASN A 141 -39.82 0.07 -21.08
N GLU A 142 -39.32 0.61 -19.97
CA GLU A 142 -37.93 1.03 -19.77
C GLU A 142 -37.39 0.36 -18.49
N ASN A 143 -37.36 -0.97 -18.50
CA ASN A 143 -37.01 -1.78 -17.33
C ASN A 143 -35.59 -2.38 -17.41
N LYS A 144 -34.78 -1.93 -18.36
CA LYS A 144 -33.40 -2.39 -18.55
C LYS A 144 -32.46 -1.20 -18.39
N ILE A 145 -31.55 -1.31 -17.44
CA ILE A 145 -30.54 -0.29 -17.15
C ILE A 145 -29.16 -0.85 -17.50
N GLN A 146 -28.36 -0.07 -18.20
CA GLN A 146 -26.93 -0.29 -18.41
C GLN A 146 -26.18 0.62 -17.43
N ALA A 147 -25.41 0.03 -16.53
CA ALA A 147 -24.66 0.74 -15.49
C ALA A 147 -23.16 0.56 -15.68
N THR A 148 -22.41 1.68 -15.65
CA THR A 148 -20.97 1.72 -15.82
C THR A 148 -20.28 2.12 -14.51
N TYR A 149 -19.28 1.33 -14.11
CA TYR A 149 -18.55 1.49 -12.85
C TYR A 149 -17.06 1.75 -13.09
N LEU A 150 -16.42 2.52 -12.22
CA LEU A 150 -14.97 2.42 -12.10
C LEU A 150 -14.60 1.01 -11.62
N PRO A 151 -13.52 0.41 -12.17
CA PRO A 151 -13.03 -0.87 -11.69
C PRO A 151 -12.43 -0.73 -10.27
N PRO A 152 -12.31 -1.85 -9.54
CA PRO A 152 -11.77 -1.86 -8.20
C PRO A 152 -10.28 -1.46 -8.19
N PRO A 153 -9.75 -1.06 -7.03
CA PRO A 153 -8.32 -0.79 -6.87
C PRO A 153 -7.51 -2.06 -7.09
N MET A 154 -6.26 -1.90 -7.54
CA MET A 154 -5.31 -3.00 -7.62
C MET A 154 -4.32 -2.89 -6.47
N LEU A 155 -4.15 -3.98 -5.72
CA LEU A 155 -3.20 -4.07 -4.61
C LEU A 155 -2.20 -5.21 -4.84
N CYS A 156 -0.92 -4.89 -4.76
CA CYS A 156 0.17 -5.85 -4.76
C CYS A 156 0.56 -6.15 -3.30
N ASN A 157 0.18 -7.32 -2.80
CA ASN A 157 0.41 -7.68 -1.41
C ASN A 157 1.77 -8.36 -1.19
N LEU A 158 2.72 -7.63 -0.62
CA LEU A 158 4.05 -8.13 -0.22
C LEU A 158 4.18 -8.31 1.29
N ARG A 159 3.11 -8.11 2.06
CA ARG A 159 3.10 -8.19 3.52
C ARG A 159 3.28 -9.63 4.01
N VAL A 160 3.92 -9.77 5.16
CA VAL A 160 4.36 -11.06 5.69
C VAL A 160 3.20 -11.87 6.27
N ARG A 161 2.28 -11.23 7.02
CA ARG A 161 1.21 -11.91 7.77
C ARG A 161 -0.13 -12.00 7.05
N GLN A 162 -0.23 -11.39 5.87
CA GLN A 162 -1.42 -11.52 5.05
C GLN A 162 -1.34 -12.82 4.24
N ASN A 163 -2.45 -13.55 4.17
CA ASN A 163 -2.55 -14.68 3.23
C ASN A 163 -2.25 -14.16 1.81
N GLU A 164 -1.72 -15.04 0.96
CA GLU A 164 -1.46 -14.74 -0.45
C GLU A 164 -0.37 -13.68 -0.67
N ARG A 165 0.77 -13.75 0.04
CA ARG A 165 1.96 -12.96 -0.35
C ARG A 165 2.28 -13.24 -1.81
N GLN A 166 2.18 -12.21 -2.65
CA GLN A 166 2.11 -12.38 -4.09
C GLN A 166 3.49 -12.47 -4.71
N THR A 167 3.67 -13.46 -5.58
CA THR A 167 4.81 -13.53 -6.53
C THR A 167 4.38 -13.21 -7.96
N LYS A 168 3.07 -13.09 -8.20
CA LYS A 168 2.42 -12.73 -9.45
C LYS A 168 1.19 -11.88 -9.15
N LEU A 169 0.88 -10.91 -10.01
CA LEU A 169 -0.41 -10.23 -9.94
C LEU A 169 -1.55 -11.18 -10.36
N PRO A 170 -2.73 -11.07 -9.74
CA PRO A 170 -3.94 -11.75 -10.18
C PRO A 170 -4.25 -11.52 -11.67
N ASP A 171 -4.76 -12.53 -12.36
CA ASP A 171 -5.09 -12.41 -13.79
C ASP A 171 -6.13 -11.32 -14.07
N ALA A 172 -7.03 -11.04 -13.12
CA ALA A 172 -7.98 -9.93 -13.19
C ALA A 172 -7.28 -8.56 -13.30
N TYR A 173 -6.17 -8.36 -12.57
CA TYR A 173 -5.37 -7.14 -12.65
C TYR A 173 -4.57 -7.08 -13.94
N LEU A 174 -4.01 -8.20 -14.39
CA LEU A 174 -3.32 -8.27 -15.69
C LEU A 174 -4.26 -7.91 -16.84
N ASN A 175 -5.49 -8.41 -16.82
CA ASN A 175 -6.50 -8.07 -17.82
C ASN A 175 -6.84 -6.57 -17.76
N GLN A 176 -6.97 -5.99 -16.57
CA GLN A 176 -7.21 -4.56 -16.40
C GLN A 176 -6.06 -3.71 -16.96
N ILE A 177 -4.81 -4.06 -16.64
CA ILE A 177 -3.60 -3.39 -17.15
C ILE A 177 -3.53 -3.43 -18.68
N LYS A 178 -3.86 -4.59 -19.30
CA LYS A 178 -3.90 -4.73 -20.75
C LYS A 178 -4.94 -3.80 -21.39
N HIS A 179 -6.12 -3.70 -20.78
CA HIS A 179 -7.16 -2.77 -21.26
C HIS A 179 -6.77 -1.30 -21.11
N TYR A 180 -5.98 -0.94 -20.10
CA TYR A 180 -5.41 0.41 -19.96
C TYR A 180 -4.27 0.72 -20.96
N GLY A 181 -3.97 -0.17 -21.90
CA GLY A 181 -2.95 0.06 -22.93
C GLY A 181 -1.56 -0.46 -22.53
N ASP A 182 -1.53 -1.64 -21.91
CA ASP A 182 -0.31 -2.39 -21.56
C ASP A 182 0.69 -1.57 -20.73
N SER A 183 0.18 -0.77 -19.79
CA SER A 183 0.98 0.09 -18.93
C SER A 183 0.48 0.06 -17.50
N VAL A 184 1.40 -0.02 -16.54
CA VAL A 184 1.09 -0.02 -15.12
C VAL A 184 1.98 0.94 -14.36
N THR A 185 1.39 1.61 -13.36
CA THR A 185 2.11 2.42 -12.40
C THR A 185 1.94 1.81 -11.02
N PHE A 186 3.06 1.46 -10.39
CA PHE A 186 3.11 1.01 -9.01
C PHE A 186 3.38 2.19 -8.07
N PHE A 187 2.71 2.20 -6.92
CA PHE A 187 3.07 3.09 -5.82
C PHE A 187 3.47 2.28 -4.59
N ILE A 188 4.67 2.54 -4.05
CA ILE A 188 5.19 1.87 -2.86
C ILE A 188 5.29 2.88 -1.71
N HIS A 189 4.56 2.62 -0.62
CA HIS A 189 4.56 3.49 0.56
C HIS A 189 5.88 3.42 1.36
N GLY A 190 6.06 4.39 2.26
CA GLY A 190 7.23 4.55 3.10
C GLY A 190 7.34 3.65 4.33
N TYR A 191 8.32 3.99 5.18
CA TYR A 191 8.57 3.36 6.48
C TYR A 191 7.46 3.65 7.49
N ASN A 192 7.21 2.69 8.40
CA ASN A 192 6.27 2.85 9.51
C ASN A 192 4.85 3.22 9.09
N VAL A 193 4.42 2.65 7.95
CA VAL A 193 3.06 2.78 7.44
C VAL A 193 2.34 1.43 7.62
N PRO A 194 1.44 1.32 8.60
CA PRO A 194 0.54 0.17 8.73
C PRO A 194 -0.33 -0.01 7.48
N LEU A 195 -0.99 -1.15 7.34
CA LEU A 195 -1.93 -1.34 6.24
C LEU A 195 -3.14 -0.38 6.37
N GLY A 196 -3.71 -0.27 7.57
CA GLY A 196 -4.83 0.61 7.86
C GLY A 196 -6.17 0.10 7.33
N ASN A 197 -7.08 1.01 7.02
CA ASN A 197 -8.43 0.68 6.56
C ASN A 197 -8.87 1.56 5.39
N LEU A 198 -9.78 1.02 4.58
CA LEU A 198 -10.45 1.77 3.51
C LEU A 198 -11.39 2.82 4.10
N GLY A 199 -11.50 3.96 3.42
CA GLY A 199 -12.52 4.97 3.66
C GLY A 199 -13.94 4.47 3.40
N GLN A 200 -14.92 5.32 3.69
CA GLN A 200 -16.34 5.01 3.47
C GLN A 200 -17.08 6.19 2.86
N PHE A 201 -18.15 5.89 2.11
CA PHE A 201 -19.02 6.92 1.58
C PHE A 201 -19.62 7.75 2.73
N PRO A 202 -19.67 9.09 2.59
CA PRO A 202 -20.43 9.90 3.53
C PRO A 202 -21.93 9.62 3.37
N THR A 203 -22.66 9.61 4.47
CA THR A 203 -24.13 9.62 4.37
C THR A 203 -24.62 11.03 4.01
N ALA A 204 -25.83 11.11 3.48
CA ALA A 204 -26.47 12.39 3.23
C ALA A 204 -26.54 13.26 4.50
N GLU A 205 -26.89 12.67 5.65
CA GLU A 205 -26.92 13.40 6.92
C GLU A 205 -25.55 13.99 7.28
N GLU A 206 -24.49 13.25 6.99
CA GLU A 206 -23.13 13.68 7.26
C GLU A 206 -22.65 14.80 6.32
N LEU A 207 -23.31 14.97 5.17
CA LEU A 207 -23.14 16.14 4.29
C LEU A 207 -24.20 17.22 4.50
N GLY A 208 -25.09 17.06 5.49
CA GLY A 208 -26.14 18.03 5.81
C GLY A 208 -27.35 17.98 4.87
N LYS A 209 -27.50 16.90 4.10
CA LYS A 209 -28.64 16.61 3.22
C LYS A 209 -29.55 15.55 3.89
N LYS A 210 -30.86 15.59 3.65
CA LYS A 210 -31.78 14.50 4.01
C LYS A 210 -32.36 13.92 2.72
N PRO A 211 -31.96 12.71 2.29
CA PRO A 211 -32.48 12.12 1.07
C PRO A 211 -33.91 11.67 1.31
N VAL A 212 -34.70 11.56 0.24
CA VAL A 212 -36.11 11.19 0.31
C VAL A 212 -36.30 9.77 0.90
N TYR A 213 -35.30 8.88 0.79
CA TYR A 213 -35.33 7.49 1.31
C TYR A 213 -34.65 7.28 2.66
N PHE A 214 -34.54 8.34 3.48
CA PHE A 214 -33.73 8.34 4.70
C PHE A 214 -33.94 7.14 5.63
N PHE A 215 -35.17 6.63 5.75
CA PHE A 215 -35.48 5.53 6.68
C PHE A 215 -34.95 4.15 6.26
N ASN A 216 -34.74 3.93 4.95
CA ASN A 216 -34.27 2.64 4.42
C ASN A 216 -32.85 2.74 3.81
N ALA A 217 -32.20 3.90 3.94
CA ALA A 217 -30.84 4.09 3.46
C ALA A 217 -29.89 3.09 4.14
N PRO A 218 -29.05 2.38 3.38
CA PRO A 218 -28.11 1.43 3.95
C PRO A 218 -27.05 2.19 4.75
N LYS A 219 -26.54 1.58 5.81
CA LYS A 219 -25.46 2.18 6.58
C LYS A 219 -24.15 2.11 5.78
N PRO A 220 -23.21 3.05 5.94
CA PRO A 220 -21.93 3.04 5.24
C PRO A 220 -21.17 1.72 5.35
N GLU A 221 -21.32 0.98 6.46
CA GLU A 221 -20.63 -0.29 6.69
C GLU A 221 -21.25 -1.46 5.91
N GLU A 222 -22.48 -1.31 5.43
CA GLU A 222 -23.21 -2.31 4.64
C GLU A 222 -22.96 -2.15 3.13
N VAL A 223 -22.58 -0.95 2.69
CA VAL A 223 -22.31 -0.61 1.28
C VAL A 223 -20.84 -0.85 0.96
N GLN A 224 -20.54 -1.21 -0.30
CA GLN A 224 -19.16 -1.29 -0.78
C GLN A 224 -18.37 -0.02 -0.43
N ARG A 225 -17.08 -0.18 -0.14
CA ARG A 225 -16.25 0.99 0.20
C ARG A 225 -15.73 1.69 -1.06
N PRO A 226 -15.79 3.03 -1.11
CA PRO A 226 -15.14 3.79 -2.17
C PRO A 226 -13.64 3.68 -2.00
N TYR A 227 -12.96 3.32 -3.09
CA TYR A 227 -11.53 3.52 -3.20
C TYR A 227 -11.27 4.81 -3.99
N LEU A 228 -11.62 5.94 -3.37
CA LEU A 228 -11.52 7.27 -3.96
C LEU A 228 -11.04 8.28 -2.92
N HIS A 229 -10.37 9.33 -3.39
CA HIS A 229 -9.90 10.43 -2.55
C HIS A 229 -10.94 11.54 -2.45
N PHE A 230 -11.32 11.88 -1.22
CA PHE A 230 -12.11 13.04 -0.85
C PHE A 230 -11.21 14.25 -0.59
N LEU A 231 -11.61 15.41 -1.11
CA LEU A 231 -10.85 16.65 -1.04
C LEU A 231 -11.06 17.37 0.29
N ALA A 232 -10.25 18.41 0.52
CA ALA A 232 -10.35 19.27 1.69
C ALA A 232 -11.75 19.88 1.86
N ASP A 233 -12.42 20.26 0.77
CA ASP A 233 -13.77 20.83 0.80
C ASP A 233 -14.81 19.81 1.30
N ASP A 234 -14.69 18.54 0.88
CA ASP A 234 -15.55 17.44 1.35
C ASP A 234 -15.36 17.19 2.86
N ILE A 235 -14.09 17.21 3.29
CA ILE A 235 -13.69 17.07 4.70
C ILE A 235 -14.25 18.24 5.53
N GLU A 236 -14.15 19.47 5.02
CA GLU A 236 -14.68 20.67 5.68
C GLU A 236 -16.20 20.62 5.79
N GLN A 237 -16.91 20.21 4.73
CA GLN A 237 -18.36 20.06 4.74
C GLN A 237 -18.79 19.06 5.82
N TYR A 238 -18.19 17.87 5.82
CA TYR A 238 -18.45 16.82 6.82
C TYR A 238 -18.25 17.34 8.25
N MET A 239 -17.10 17.99 8.48
CA MET A 239 -16.73 18.54 9.77
C MET A 239 -17.73 19.61 10.23
N ASN A 240 -18.11 20.53 9.35
CA ASN A 240 -19.03 21.63 9.67
C ASN A 240 -20.43 21.11 10.07
N VAL A 241 -20.90 20.04 9.44
CA VAL A 241 -22.16 19.37 9.82
C VAL A 241 -22.06 18.78 11.22
N LYS A 242 -20.97 18.05 11.54
CA LYS A 242 -20.75 17.48 12.88
C LYS A 242 -20.65 18.55 13.96
N LEU A 243 -19.93 19.65 13.70
CA LEU A 243 -19.79 20.78 14.61
C LEU A 243 -21.13 21.48 14.89
N LYS A 244 -22.00 21.61 13.88
CA LYS A 244 -23.36 22.15 14.07
C LYS A 244 -24.24 21.24 14.93
N ALA A 245 -24.12 19.92 14.77
CA ALA A 245 -24.88 18.94 15.56
C ALA A 245 -24.38 18.85 17.02
N HIS A 246 -23.09 19.10 17.26
CA HIS A 246 -22.46 19.08 18.58
C HIS A 246 -21.69 20.39 18.83
N PRO A 247 -22.39 21.51 19.05
CA PRO A 247 -21.73 22.81 19.24
C PRO A 247 -20.77 22.75 20.42
N LEU A 248 -19.55 23.23 20.21
CA LEU A 248 -18.49 23.25 21.22
C LEU A 248 -18.97 24.02 22.46
N ARG A 249 -19.13 23.31 23.59
CA ARG A 249 -19.60 23.88 24.85
C ARG A 249 -18.53 24.65 25.64
N THR A 250 -17.32 24.81 25.12
CA THR A 250 -16.19 25.39 25.87
C THR A 250 -15.78 26.76 25.35
N LYS A 251 -15.83 27.77 26.24
CA LYS A 251 -15.27 29.12 26.06
C LYS A 251 -13.73 29.18 26.14
N SER A 252 -13.02 28.05 26.07
CA SER A 252 -11.56 28.01 26.23
C SER A 252 -10.86 28.11 24.87
N VAL A 253 -9.85 28.97 24.83
CA VAL A 253 -9.10 29.48 23.67
C VAL A 253 -8.08 28.46 23.13
N ASP A 254 -8.34 27.17 23.23
CA ASP A 254 -7.47 26.16 22.62
C ASP A 254 -7.91 25.94 21.18
N ARG A 255 -7.06 26.27 20.21
CA ARG A 255 -7.25 26.09 18.76
C ARG A 255 -7.45 24.62 18.29
N ILE A 256 -7.59 23.69 19.24
CA ILE A 256 -7.51 22.22 19.10
C ILE A 256 -8.81 21.50 18.64
N PRO A 257 -10.03 22.08 18.65
CA PRO A 257 -11.23 21.34 18.20
C PRO A 257 -11.26 21.03 16.70
N ARG A 258 -11.05 22.04 15.84
CA ARG A 258 -11.33 21.95 14.40
C ARG A 258 -10.40 20.96 13.68
N GLU A 259 -9.10 21.02 13.98
CA GLU A 259 -8.09 20.11 13.41
C GLU A 259 -8.37 18.65 13.78
N LYS A 260 -8.78 18.38 15.03
CA LYS A 260 -9.15 17.04 15.47
C LYS A 260 -10.36 16.50 14.70
N TYR A 261 -11.39 17.33 14.48
CA TYR A 261 -12.56 16.91 13.68
C TYR A 261 -12.19 16.73 12.20
N ALA A 262 -11.37 17.60 11.62
CA ALA A 262 -10.87 17.44 10.26
C ALA A 262 -10.12 16.11 10.11
N LYS A 263 -9.23 15.77 11.04
CA LYS A 263 -8.52 14.49 11.05
C LYS A 263 -9.46 13.29 11.22
N GLN A 264 -10.52 13.41 12.01
CA GLN A 264 -11.53 12.34 12.14
C GLN A 264 -12.35 12.18 10.86
N ALA A 265 -12.73 13.28 10.23
CA ALA A 265 -13.46 13.30 8.97
C ALA A 265 -12.60 12.68 7.85
N ASP A 266 -11.34 13.12 7.72
CA ASP A 266 -10.37 12.57 6.78
C ASP A 266 -10.19 11.06 7.00
N LYS A 267 -9.92 10.62 8.24
CA LYS A 267 -9.77 9.19 8.56
C LYS A 267 -11.01 8.37 8.22
N LYS A 268 -12.19 8.98 8.27
CA LYS A 268 -13.45 8.31 7.96
C LYS A 268 -13.68 8.24 6.45
N LEU A 269 -13.48 9.35 5.73
CA LEU A 269 -13.76 9.45 4.30
C LEU A 269 -12.65 8.84 3.45
N ASN A 270 -11.39 9.16 3.75
CA ASN A 270 -10.20 8.72 3.04
C ASN A 270 -9.56 7.44 3.63
N GLY A 271 -9.99 7.00 4.82
CA GLY A 271 -9.42 5.82 5.48
C GLY A 271 -8.12 6.13 6.23
N THR A 272 -7.28 5.12 6.47
CA THR A 272 -6.03 5.29 7.23
C THR A 272 -4.83 4.57 6.63
N ASN A 273 -3.64 5.10 6.92
CA ASN A 273 -2.33 4.52 6.59
C ASN A 273 -2.20 4.16 5.09
N ALA A 274 -1.59 3.03 4.72
CA ALA A 274 -1.34 2.68 3.32
C ALA A 274 -2.63 2.72 2.46
N LEU A 275 -3.73 2.19 3.00
CA LEU A 275 -5.02 2.17 2.31
C LEU A 275 -5.66 3.54 2.08
N SER A 276 -5.19 4.60 2.74
CA SER A 276 -5.55 6.00 2.44
C SER A 276 -4.61 6.70 1.46
N TRP A 277 -3.36 6.24 1.36
CA TRP A 277 -2.35 6.86 0.50
C TRP A 277 -2.59 6.54 -0.97
N TYR A 278 -2.92 5.29 -1.27
CA TYR A 278 -3.13 4.86 -2.65
C TYR A 278 -4.23 5.62 -3.39
N PRO A 279 -5.47 5.77 -2.88
CA PRO A 279 -6.49 6.55 -3.58
C PRO A 279 -6.09 8.02 -3.71
N ASN A 280 -5.34 8.57 -2.76
CA ASN A 280 -4.82 9.94 -2.82
C ASN A 280 -3.82 10.11 -3.98
N VAL A 281 -2.77 9.27 -4.03
CA VAL A 281 -1.78 9.29 -5.11
C VAL A 281 -2.43 9.04 -6.46
N GLU A 282 -3.32 8.05 -6.54
CA GLU A 282 -4.08 7.74 -7.75
C GLU A 282 -4.90 8.95 -8.24
N TYR A 283 -5.60 9.63 -7.34
CA TYR A 283 -6.39 10.82 -7.69
C TYR A 283 -5.52 11.93 -8.27
N TYR A 284 -4.42 12.28 -7.61
CA TYR A 284 -3.56 13.37 -8.09
C TYR A 284 -2.79 13.02 -9.36
N LEU A 285 -2.47 11.74 -9.59
CA LEU A 285 -1.91 11.29 -10.87
C LEU A 285 -2.92 11.44 -12.01
N ASN A 286 -4.18 11.03 -11.78
CA ASN A 286 -5.25 11.22 -12.77
C ASN A 286 -5.53 12.71 -13.00
N LEU A 287 -5.52 13.53 -11.94
CA LEU A 287 -5.68 14.98 -12.05
C LEU A 287 -4.55 15.61 -12.87
N ALA A 288 -3.29 15.22 -12.61
CA ALA A 288 -2.15 15.68 -13.41
C ALA A 288 -2.23 15.20 -14.88
N ALA A 289 -2.74 14.00 -15.12
CA ALA A 289 -2.92 13.44 -16.46
C ALA A 289 -4.16 13.99 -17.19
N SER A 290 -5.07 14.68 -16.50
CA SER A 290 -6.34 15.16 -17.06
C SER A 290 -6.17 16.24 -18.15
N GLY A 291 -5.01 16.91 -18.17
CA GLY A 291 -4.73 18.03 -19.05
C GLY A 291 -5.44 19.32 -18.65
N GLN A 292 -6.03 19.39 -17.46
CA GLN A 292 -6.61 20.62 -16.92
C GLN A 292 -5.52 21.64 -16.59
N ASP A 293 -5.74 22.91 -16.95
CA ASP A 293 -4.82 24.02 -16.68
C ASP A 293 -4.67 24.29 -15.18
N GLU A 294 -5.72 24.03 -14.39
CA GLU A 294 -5.72 24.19 -12.94
C GLU A 294 -6.03 22.85 -12.25
N LEU A 295 -5.14 22.41 -11.37
CA LEU A 295 -5.30 21.19 -10.57
C LEU A 295 -6.28 21.42 -9.40
N ARG A 296 -7.57 21.62 -9.71
CA ARG A 296 -8.62 21.81 -8.68
C ARG A 296 -9.41 20.54 -8.41
N GLU A 297 -10.13 20.04 -9.41
CA GLU A 297 -11.01 18.88 -9.26
C GLU A 297 -11.03 18.01 -10.51
N PHE A 298 -10.96 16.69 -10.28
CA PHE A 298 -11.09 15.71 -11.35
C PHE A 298 -12.56 15.48 -11.71
N THR A 299 -12.89 15.64 -12.99
CA THR A 299 -14.28 15.55 -13.49
C THR A 299 -14.48 14.47 -14.56
N ARG A 300 -13.41 13.99 -15.19
CA ARG A 300 -13.44 13.00 -16.29
C ARG A 300 -13.36 11.56 -15.78
N TRP A 301 -14.31 11.16 -14.94
CA TRP A 301 -14.31 9.86 -14.27
C TRP A 301 -14.26 8.67 -15.24
N GLU A 302 -14.77 8.80 -16.46
CA GLU A 302 -14.63 7.80 -17.51
C GLU A 302 -13.18 7.47 -17.90
N ASP A 303 -12.26 8.43 -17.77
CA ASP A 303 -10.84 8.31 -18.11
C ASP A 303 -9.98 7.93 -16.90
N TYR A 304 -10.60 7.75 -15.74
CA TYR A 304 -9.90 7.50 -14.49
C TYR A 304 -9.22 6.12 -14.51
N SER A 305 -7.90 6.12 -14.38
CA SER A 305 -7.05 4.94 -14.41
C SER A 305 -6.61 4.52 -13.00
N ARG A 306 -6.44 3.21 -12.77
CA ARG A 306 -6.02 2.68 -11.48
C ARG A 306 -4.52 2.46 -11.42
N ILE A 307 -3.90 2.82 -10.29
CA ILE A 307 -2.53 2.38 -9.97
C ILE A 307 -2.56 1.01 -9.31
N VAL A 308 -1.38 0.40 -9.15
CA VAL A 308 -1.20 -0.76 -8.25
C VAL A 308 -0.53 -0.29 -6.96
N GLY A 309 -1.27 -0.29 -5.87
CA GLY A 309 -0.72 0.00 -4.53
C GLY A 309 0.07 -1.18 -3.98
N VAL A 310 1.35 -0.99 -3.68
CA VAL A 310 2.25 -2.05 -3.18
C VAL A 310 2.32 -1.99 -1.66
N THR A 311 1.67 -2.95 -0.99
CA THR A 311 1.69 -3.05 0.47
C THR A 311 2.88 -3.90 0.93
N TRP A 312 3.65 -3.42 1.91
CA TRP A 312 4.75 -4.18 2.49
C TRP A 312 4.86 -3.93 4.01
N SER A 313 5.49 -4.86 4.74
CA SER A 313 5.57 -4.85 6.21
C SER A 313 6.66 -3.89 6.73
N GLY A 314 6.55 -2.60 6.40
CA GLY A 314 7.48 -1.56 6.83
C GLY A 314 7.23 -0.98 8.23
N ASN A 315 6.19 -1.46 8.91
CA ASN A 315 5.79 -1.04 10.26
C ASN A 315 6.23 -2.11 11.27
N VAL A 316 7.43 -1.90 11.83
CA VAL A 316 8.12 -2.86 12.70
C VAL A 316 7.98 -2.51 14.18
N ASP A 317 8.09 -3.50 15.05
CA ASP A 317 7.95 -3.33 16.51
C ASP A 317 9.28 -3.60 17.26
N PRO A 318 9.89 -2.63 17.97
CA PRO A 318 9.45 -1.24 18.07
C PRO A 318 9.78 -0.46 16.80
N SER A 319 8.99 0.57 16.53
CA SER A 319 9.08 1.44 15.36
C SER A 319 10.31 2.34 15.32
N MET A 320 11.23 2.18 16.27
CA MET A 320 12.53 2.86 16.30
C MET A 320 13.66 2.01 15.70
N VAL A 321 13.43 0.71 15.48
CA VAL A 321 14.42 -0.18 14.84
C VAL A 321 14.35 -0.06 13.31
N PHE A 322 14.69 1.12 12.77
CA PHE A 322 14.67 1.40 11.32
C PHE A 322 15.42 0.33 10.51
N PHE A 323 16.55 -0.15 11.03
CA PHE A 323 17.36 -1.19 10.41
C PHE A 323 16.59 -2.51 10.18
N ARG A 324 15.61 -2.85 11.03
CA ARG A 324 14.78 -4.04 10.81
C ARG A 324 13.89 -3.89 9.59
N ALA A 325 13.30 -2.71 9.39
CA ALA A 325 12.49 -2.44 8.21
C ALA A 325 13.32 -2.40 6.92
N GLU A 326 14.60 -2.03 6.99
CA GLU A 326 15.51 -2.16 5.85
C GLU A 326 15.67 -3.61 5.38
N MET A 327 15.70 -4.58 6.31
CA MET A 327 15.73 -6.01 5.98
C MET A 327 14.40 -6.47 5.36
N TYR A 328 13.27 -6.04 5.93
CA TYR A 328 11.93 -6.35 5.40
C TYR A 328 11.69 -5.72 4.02
N ALA A 329 12.26 -4.54 3.77
CA ALA A 329 12.22 -3.90 2.46
C ALA A 329 13.00 -4.70 1.41
N ASN A 330 14.18 -5.23 1.77
CA ASN A 330 14.97 -6.09 0.89
C ASN A 330 14.19 -7.36 0.51
N GLU A 331 13.53 -8.00 1.49
CA GLU A 331 12.68 -9.16 1.22
C GLU A 331 11.44 -8.83 0.38
N ALA A 332 10.77 -7.71 0.66
CA ALA A 332 9.64 -7.27 -0.14
C ALA A 332 10.06 -7.00 -1.58
N GLY A 333 11.20 -6.32 -1.79
CA GLY A 333 11.76 -6.09 -3.12
C GLY A 333 12.16 -7.37 -3.84
N HIS A 334 12.71 -8.35 -3.12
CA HIS A 334 12.96 -9.67 -3.66
C HIS A 334 11.68 -10.30 -4.22
N GLN A 335 10.58 -10.29 -3.46
CA GLN A 335 9.29 -10.79 -3.94
C GLN A 335 8.74 -9.98 -5.12
N PHE A 336 8.87 -8.66 -5.05
CA PHE A 336 8.43 -7.76 -6.10
C PHE A 336 9.16 -8.00 -7.42
N SER A 337 10.42 -8.47 -7.39
CA SER A 337 11.17 -8.83 -8.59
C SER A 337 10.49 -9.90 -9.45
N PHE A 338 9.78 -10.87 -8.83
CA PHE A 338 9.02 -11.89 -9.56
C PHE A 338 7.85 -11.27 -10.32
N ILE A 339 7.13 -10.34 -9.68
CA ILE A 339 6.01 -9.63 -10.28
C ILE A 339 6.50 -8.79 -11.47
N LEU A 340 7.56 -8.00 -11.28
CA LEU A 340 8.14 -7.19 -12.33
C LEU A 340 8.61 -8.04 -13.51
N ARG A 341 9.32 -9.15 -13.24
CA ARG A 341 9.76 -10.10 -14.27
C ARG A 341 8.59 -10.63 -15.09
N ASP A 342 7.49 -11.00 -14.44
CA ASP A 342 6.32 -11.57 -15.12
C ASP A 342 5.57 -10.54 -15.97
N LEU A 343 5.58 -9.26 -15.57
CA LEU A 343 5.05 -8.16 -16.37
C LEU A 343 5.95 -7.84 -17.57
N ILE A 344 7.28 -7.83 -17.37
CA ILE A 344 8.26 -7.62 -18.44
C ILE A 344 8.12 -8.72 -19.51
N LYS A 345 7.95 -9.98 -19.11
CA LYS A 345 7.71 -11.11 -20.04
C LYS A 345 6.43 -10.96 -20.85
N GLN A 346 5.46 -10.21 -20.34
CA GLN A 346 4.20 -9.90 -21.02
C GLN A 346 4.26 -8.59 -21.84
N ASN A 347 5.43 -7.96 -21.97
CA ASN A 347 5.63 -6.68 -22.65
C ASN A 347 4.80 -5.52 -22.07
N ILE A 348 4.49 -5.58 -20.77
CA ILE A 348 3.81 -4.49 -20.07
C ILE A 348 4.84 -3.41 -19.73
N ARG A 349 4.51 -2.14 -20.01
CA ARG A 349 5.27 -0.96 -19.61
C ARG A 349 5.10 -0.69 -18.12
N ILE A 350 6.19 -0.36 -17.43
CA ILE A 350 6.22 -0.32 -15.96
C ILE A 350 6.79 1.01 -15.48
N ASN A 351 6.00 1.70 -14.67
CA ASN A 351 6.40 2.87 -13.91
C ASN A 351 6.32 2.55 -12.41
N ILE A 352 7.30 3.02 -11.64
CA ILE A 352 7.36 2.80 -10.19
C ILE A 352 7.53 4.16 -9.52
N ILE A 353 6.62 4.48 -8.61
CA ILE A 353 6.71 5.63 -7.73
C ILE A 353 6.89 5.11 -6.31
N THR A 354 7.83 5.67 -5.57
CA THR A 354 8.11 5.25 -4.19
C THR A 354 8.16 6.45 -3.27
N HIS A 355 7.72 6.28 -2.04
CA HIS A 355 7.98 7.23 -0.95
C HIS A 355 8.94 6.64 0.07
N SER A 356 9.84 7.46 0.64
CA SER A 356 10.66 7.10 1.81
C SER A 356 11.38 5.75 1.62
N LEU A 357 11.25 4.81 2.57
CA LEU A 357 11.88 3.50 2.53
C LEU A 357 11.24 2.56 1.49
N GLY A 358 10.09 2.91 0.92
CA GLY A 358 9.55 2.24 -0.26
C GLY A 358 10.52 2.28 -1.45
N ALA A 359 11.40 3.29 -1.51
CA ALA A 359 12.49 3.36 -2.48
C ALA A 359 13.40 2.13 -2.39
N ARG A 360 13.65 1.62 -1.18
CA ARG A 360 14.46 0.43 -0.98
C ARG A 360 13.78 -0.82 -1.52
N VAL A 361 12.46 -0.97 -1.34
CA VAL A 361 11.69 -2.09 -1.93
C VAL A 361 11.86 -2.10 -3.44
N ALA A 362 11.71 -0.96 -4.11
CA ALA A 362 11.94 -0.85 -5.54
C ALA A 362 13.40 -1.17 -5.90
N LEU A 363 14.36 -0.48 -5.30
CA LEU A 363 15.79 -0.67 -5.60
C LEU A 363 16.24 -2.12 -5.38
N SER A 364 15.73 -2.80 -4.36
CA SER A 364 15.99 -4.22 -4.13
C SER A 364 15.49 -5.10 -5.29
N ALA A 365 14.26 -4.88 -5.77
CA ALA A 365 13.72 -5.61 -6.91
C ALA A 365 14.54 -5.34 -8.18
N LEU A 366 14.88 -4.07 -8.39
CA LEU A 366 15.62 -3.60 -9.56
C LEU A 366 17.08 -4.07 -9.55
N ASN A 367 17.70 -4.22 -8.38
CA ASN A 367 19.05 -4.76 -8.26
C ASN A 367 19.12 -6.22 -8.71
N ILE A 368 18.11 -7.03 -8.36
CA ILE A 368 18.00 -8.42 -8.84
C ILE A 368 17.83 -8.48 -10.35
N LEU A 369 16.98 -7.61 -10.91
CA LEU A 369 16.72 -7.59 -12.35
C LEU A 369 17.92 -7.05 -13.14
N GLY A 370 18.52 -5.96 -12.67
CA GLY A 370 19.63 -5.27 -13.35
C GLY A 370 20.93 -6.07 -13.41
N ASP A 371 21.11 -7.04 -12.51
CA ASP A 371 22.21 -8.02 -12.55
C ASP A 371 22.01 -9.11 -13.63
N HIS A 372 21.06 -8.89 -14.56
CA HIS A 372 20.89 -9.75 -15.72
C HIS A 372 20.52 -8.95 -16.99
N PRO A 373 21.32 -9.04 -18.08
CA PRO A 373 21.16 -8.20 -19.27
C PRO A 373 19.78 -8.22 -19.93
N SER A 374 19.03 -9.33 -19.85
CA SER A 374 17.69 -9.39 -20.45
C SER A 374 16.66 -8.45 -19.82
N PHE A 375 16.93 -7.93 -18.62
CA PHE A 375 16.05 -6.99 -17.92
C PHE A 375 16.58 -5.55 -17.94
N HIS A 376 17.67 -5.28 -18.67
CA HIS A 376 18.18 -3.93 -18.81
C HIS A 376 17.14 -3.04 -19.49
N GLU A 377 16.98 -1.83 -18.93
CA GLU A 377 16.07 -0.80 -19.43
C GLU A 377 14.62 -1.29 -19.61
N LYS A 378 14.15 -2.23 -18.79
CA LYS A 378 12.77 -2.75 -18.86
C LYS A 378 11.76 -2.01 -17.97
N ILE A 379 12.24 -1.17 -17.08
CA ILE A 379 11.41 -0.27 -16.27
C ILE A 379 11.50 1.12 -16.88
N ASP A 380 10.36 1.69 -17.26
CA ASP A 380 10.33 2.97 -17.97
C ASP A 380 10.69 4.14 -17.06
N ASN A 381 10.08 4.19 -15.87
CA ASN A 381 10.30 5.26 -14.92
C ASN A 381 10.40 4.73 -13.48
N LEU A 382 11.42 5.19 -12.75
CA LEU A 382 11.50 5.11 -11.30
C LEU A 382 11.50 6.53 -10.73
N ILE A 383 10.46 6.89 -9.98
CA ILE A 383 10.34 8.17 -9.27
C ILE A 383 10.46 7.90 -7.78
N MET A 384 11.55 8.37 -7.18
CA MET A 384 11.80 8.24 -5.74
C MET A 384 11.54 9.56 -5.04
N TRP A 385 10.41 9.65 -4.35
CA TRP A 385 10.02 10.79 -3.55
C TRP A 385 10.54 10.61 -2.12
N GLU A 386 11.40 11.54 -1.67
CA GLU A 386 11.99 11.57 -0.33
C GLU A 386 12.67 10.25 0.04
N ALA A 387 13.51 9.74 -0.86
CA ALA A 387 14.07 8.40 -0.78
C ALA A 387 14.91 8.18 0.50
N ALA A 388 14.44 7.31 1.40
CA ALA A 388 15.13 6.97 2.64
C ALA A 388 16.21 5.90 2.42
N VAL A 389 17.08 6.15 1.45
CA VAL A 389 18.23 5.31 1.05
C VAL A 389 19.45 6.20 0.94
N ALA A 390 20.66 5.63 1.01
CA ALA A 390 21.88 6.42 0.91
C ALA A 390 22.04 7.09 -0.47
N ASP A 391 22.59 8.29 -0.49
CA ASP A 391 22.91 9.02 -1.72
C ASP A 391 23.90 8.27 -2.64
N ASN A 392 24.71 7.36 -2.07
CA ASN A 392 25.59 6.46 -2.79
C ASN A 392 25.03 5.04 -2.94
N ALA A 393 23.74 4.81 -2.71
CA ALA A 393 23.16 3.47 -2.72
C ALA A 393 23.33 2.75 -4.08
N ILE A 394 23.44 3.48 -5.19
CA ILE A 394 23.59 2.92 -6.56
C ILE A 394 25.05 2.99 -7.04
N THR A 395 26.02 2.88 -6.12
CA THR A 395 27.45 2.91 -6.45
C THR A 395 28.01 1.51 -6.70
N THR A 396 28.93 1.38 -7.66
CA THR A 396 29.82 0.23 -7.79
C THR A 396 31.11 0.39 -6.98
N ASN A 397 31.42 1.61 -6.53
CA ASN A 397 32.62 1.95 -5.77
C ASN A 397 32.25 2.11 -4.28
N TYR A 398 31.93 1.00 -3.62
CA TYR A 398 31.56 1.01 -2.21
C TYR A 398 32.78 0.93 -1.29
N THR A 399 32.61 1.40 -0.06
CA THR A 399 33.65 1.33 0.99
C THR A 399 33.00 0.96 2.31
N LYS A 400 33.72 0.27 3.19
CA LYS A 400 33.22 -0.09 4.51
C LYS A 400 32.86 1.11 5.39
N GLU A 401 33.53 2.24 5.20
CA GLU A 401 33.24 3.49 5.92
C GLU A 401 31.86 4.06 5.54
N ASN A 402 31.55 4.08 4.23
CA ASN A 402 30.31 4.69 3.73
C ASN A 402 29.16 3.69 3.59
N ASN A 403 29.47 2.39 3.47
CA ASN A 403 28.53 1.29 3.25
C ASN A 403 28.84 0.13 4.21
N PRO A 404 28.63 0.32 5.51
CA PRO A 404 29.19 -0.55 6.55
C PRO A 404 28.60 -1.94 6.60
N ILE A 405 27.42 -2.20 6.01
CA ILE A 405 26.75 -3.50 6.11
C ILE A 405 26.39 -4.05 4.72
N ALA A 406 26.67 -3.29 3.65
CA ALA A 406 26.39 -3.67 2.26
C ALA A 406 24.89 -3.86 1.92
N MET A 407 24.00 -3.85 2.90
CA MET A 407 22.57 -4.04 2.68
C MET A 407 21.94 -2.83 1.98
N GLU A 408 22.54 -1.65 2.14
CA GLU A 408 22.16 -0.37 1.57
C GLU A 408 22.63 -0.15 0.11
N LEU A 409 23.28 -1.16 -0.49
CA LEU A 409 23.84 -1.09 -1.83
C LEU A 409 22.94 -1.77 -2.87
N PHE A 410 22.74 -1.12 -4.00
CA PHE A 410 21.96 -1.58 -5.15
C PHE A 410 22.72 -1.26 -6.45
N PRO A 411 23.97 -1.77 -6.60
CA PRO A 411 24.87 -1.40 -7.69
C PRO A 411 24.28 -1.67 -9.08
N TYR A 412 23.37 -2.63 -9.20
CA TYR A 412 22.80 -3.05 -10.48
C TYR A 412 21.44 -2.41 -10.78
N ALA A 413 20.81 -1.75 -9.80
CA ALA A 413 19.44 -1.26 -9.96
C ALA A 413 19.27 -0.27 -11.12
N HIS A 414 20.28 0.57 -11.39
CA HIS A 414 20.22 1.52 -12.50
C HIS A 414 20.12 0.84 -13.86
N ALA A 415 20.71 -0.35 -14.04
CA ALA A 415 20.73 -1.04 -15.32
C ALA A 415 19.31 -1.47 -15.75
N ALA A 416 18.42 -1.74 -14.79
CA ALA A 416 17.04 -2.15 -15.08
C ALA A 416 16.11 -1.00 -15.50
N VAL A 417 16.51 0.26 -15.31
CA VAL A 417 15.63 1.44 -15.41
C VAL A 417 16.09 2.41 -16.49
N LYS A 418 15.18 2.87 -17.34
CA LYS A 418 15.47 3.90 -18.36
C LYS A 418 15.63 5.29 -17.74
N HIS A 419 14.71 5.67 -16.86
CA HIS A 419 14.70 7.00 -16.24
C HIS A 419 14.53 6.92 -14.73
N ILE A 420 15.48 7.52 -13.99
CA ILE A 420 15.42 7.66 -12.55
C ILE A 420 15.24 9.15 -12.22
N SER A 421 14.17 9.47 -11.51
CA SER A 421 13.91 10.80 -10.96
C SER A 421 13.91 10.75 -9.44
N VAL A 422 14.60 11.70 -8.82
CA VAL A 422 14.62 11.88 -7.36
C VAL A 422 13.92 13.19 -7.03
N VAL A 423 12.86 13.12 -6.25
CA VAL A 423 12.08 14.28 -5.80
C VAL A 423 12.33 14.46 -4.31
N ALA A 424 12.81 15.64 -3.92
CA ALA A 424 13.06 16.00 -2.54
C ALA A 424 12.32 17.30 -2.18
N SER A 425 11.82 17.38 -0.94
CA SER A 425 11.15 18.57 -0.40
C SER A 425 12.07 19.31 0.58
N ALA A 426 11.75 20.58 0.85
CA ALA A 426 12.65 21.51 1.53
C ALA A 426 12.67 21.41 3.07
N GLU A 427 11.75 20.66 3.72
CA GLU A 427 11.60 20.62 5.18
C GLU A 427 10.99 19.30 5.70
N ASP A 428 11.26 18.18 5.05
CA ASP A 428 10.56 16.94 5.39
C ASP A 428 11.14 16.19 6.60
N GLY A 429 10.21 15.62 7.40
CA GLY A 429 10.48 14.80 8.57
C GLY A 429 10.97 13.38 8.25
N VAL A 430 10.97 12.91 6.99
CA VAL A 430 11.60 11.64 6.61
C VAL A 430 13.12 11.79 6.52
N LEU A 431 13.59 12.80 5.78
CA LEU A 431 15.02 13.06 5.56
C LEU A 431 15.64 13.93 6.68
N GLY A 432 14.80 14.61 7.46
CA GLY A 432 15.17 15.50 8.56
C GLY A 432 15.42 16.93 8.10
N GLY A 433 14.96 17.92 8.88
CA GLY A 433 15.37 19.32 8.72
C GLY A 433 16.77 19.59 9.27
N ASP A 434 17.43 20.66 8.81
CA ASP A 434 18.72 21.15 9.30
C ASP A 434 18.64 21.51 10.81
N TYR A 435 18.90 20.55 11.71
CA TYR A 435 19.10 20.85 13.13
C TYR A 435 20.28 20.08 13.73
N ASP A 436 21.07 20.84 14.48
CA ASP A 436 22.29 20.45 15.18
C ASP A 436 22.04 19.25 16.13
N PHE A 437 22.67 18.12 15.81
CA PHE A 437 22.67 16.85 16.58
C PHE A 437 23.15 16.99 18.05
N ARG A 438 23.42 18.21 18.53
CA ARG A 438 24.07 18.52 19.82
C ARG A 438 23.15 18.90 20.97
N ARG A 439 21.81 18.85 20.83
CA ARG A 439 20.89 19.13 21.94
C ARG A 439 20.33 17.84 22.55
N PRO A 440 20.80 17.40 23.73
CA PRO A 440 20.21 16.28 24.44
C PRO A 440 18.88 16.73 25.07
N GLY A 441 17.80 15.95 24.88
CA GLY A 441 16.63 16.00 25.76
C GLY A 441 15.34 16.65 25.21
N ILE A 442 15.16 16.85 23.91
CA ILE A 442 13.90 17.33 23.33
C ILE A 442 13.36 16.33 22.30
N ASP A 443 12.28 15.62 22.66
CA ASP A 443 11.38 14.79 21.82
C ASP A 443 12.00 14.08 20.60
N SER A 444 13.11 13.39 20.83
CA SER A 444 13.90 12.69 19.82
C SER A 444 13.42 11.26 19.50
N PHE A 445 12.29 10.83 20.05
CA PHE A 445 11.89 9.42 20.15
C PHE A 445 11.04 8.86 18.99
N THR A 446 10.33 9.69 18.23
CA THR A 446 9.31 9.22 17.26
C THR A 446 9.61 9.57 15.79
N GLY A 447 10.79 10.14 15.50
CA GLY A 447 11.08 10.74 14.20
C GLY A 447 10.54 12.17 14.00
N LEU A 448 9.84 12.73 15.00
CA LEU A 448 9.35 14.13 14.96
C LEU A 448 10.49 15.17 14.88
N VAL A 449 11.71 14.83 15.33
CA VAL A 449 12.88 15.71 15.26
C VAL A 449 14.07 14.95 14.65
N GLY A 450 14.46 15.33 13.42
CA GLY A 450 15.70 14.89 12.75
C GLY A 450 15.62 13.66 11.83
N GLY A 451 14.43 13.14 11.52
CA GLY A 451 14.24 12.00 10.61
C GLY A 451 14.65 10.63 11.16
N ALA A 452 14.06 9.56 10.61
CA ALA A 452 14.36 8.18 11.01
C ALA A 452 15.66 7.65 10.38
N TYR A 453 15.93 8.06 9.14
CA TYR A 453 17.08 7.59 8.35
C TYR A 453 18.45 7.94 8.98
N PRO A 454 18.70 9.16 9.49
CA PRO A 454 19.99 9.52 10.11
C PRO A 454 20.33 8.77 11.40
N LYS A 455 19.35 8.08 12.01
CA LYS A 455 19.48 7.46 13.34
C LYS A 455 19.72 5.94 13.31
N LYS A 456 19.76 5.33 12.13
CA LYS A 456 19.68 3.86 11.94
C LYS A 456 20.85 3.02 12.48
N TYR A 457 22.01 3.62 12.74
CA TYR A 457 23.18 2.94 13.33
C TYR A 457 23.48 3.38 14.78
N THR A 458 22.60 4.16 15.41
CA THR A 458 22.82 4.64 16.78
C THR A 458 22.34 3.63 17.84
N ASN A 459 22.96 3.66 19.04
CA ASN A 459 22.52 2.86 20.21
C ASN A 459 21.07 3.17 20.65
N LEU A 460 20.50 4.28 20.18
CA LEU A 460 19.13 4.70 20.45
C LEU A 460 18.08 3.91 19.64
N ALA A 461 18.50 3.08 18.69
CA ALA A 461 17.61 2.24 17.88
C ALA A 461 17.30 0.86 18.51
N SER A 462 17.50 0.67 19.82
CA SER A 462 17.35 -0.64 20.51
C SER A 462 16.48 -0.61 21.77
N ASP A 463 15.77 -1.71 22.04
CA ASP A 463 15.22 -2.06 23.36
C ASP A 463 16.26 -2.64 24.33
N SER A 464 17.49 -2.89 23.86
CA SER A 464 18.57 -3.47 24.66
C SER A 464 19.73 -2.50 24.76
N LEU A 465 19.84 -1.86 25.93
CA LEU A 465 20.96 -0.99 26.35
C LEU A 465 22.35 -1.65 26.18
N VAL A 466 22.42 -2.97 25.95
CA VAL A 466 23.65 -3.78 25.90
C VAL A 466 24.06 -4.18 24.47
N LEU A 467 23.12 -4.28 23.52
CA LEU A 467 23.40 -4.88 22.19
C LEU A 467 23.31 -3.90 21.01
N GLY A 468 22.62 -2.77 21.15
CA GLY A 468 22.38 -1.84 20.03
C GLY A 468 21.36 -2.36 19.00
N GLY A 469 20.73 -1.45 18.26
CA GLY A 469 19.43 -1.70 17.60
C GLY A 469 19.48 -2.66 16.42
N GLY A 470 20.48 -2.49 15.57
CA GLY A 470 20.61 -3.33 14.39
C GLY A 470 21.17 -4.71 14.65
N LEU A 471 21.96 -4.90 15.73
CA LEU A 471 22.38 -6.24 16.14
C LEU A 471 21.16 -7.04 16.60
N SER A 472 20.28 -6.50 17.45
CA SER A 472 19.05 -7.20 17.85
C SER A 472 18.18 -7.63 16.66
N ALA A 473 18.06 -6.78 15.64
CA ALA A 473 17.31 -7.12 14.43
C ALA A 473 17.95 -8.28 13.64
N LEU A 474 19.28 -8.33 13.53
CA LEU A 474 19.99 -9.47 12.93
C LEU A 474 19.80 -10.74 13.77
N LEU A 475 19.89 -10.64 15.09
CA LEU A 475 19.69 -11.78 15.99
C LEU A 475 18.32 -12.44 15.82
N ASP A 476 17.27 -11.65 15.62
CA ASP A 476 15.92 -12.15 15.36
C ASP A 476 15.86 -13.03 14.09
N TYR A 477 16.60 -12.63 13.04
CA TYR A 477 16.69 -13.41 11.80
C TYR A 477 17.39 -14.75 11.97
N TYR A 478 18.47 -14.78 12.76
CA TYR A 478 19.27 -16.00 12.94
C TYR A 478 18.74 -16.93 14.03
N ARG A 479 17.75 -16.48 14.83
CA ARG A 479 17.25 -17.15 16.05
C ARG A 479 16.95 -18.65 15.87
N HIS A 480 16.54 -19.06 14.68
CA HIS A 480 16.12 -20.43 14.38
C HIS A 480 17.04 -21.20 13.42
N ASN A 481 18.26 -20.72 13.17
CA ASN A 481 19.24 -21.43 12.33
C ASN A 481 20.57 -21.66 13.06
N GLU A 482 21.51 -22.31 12.36
CA GLU A 482 22.80 -22.73 12.92
C GLU A 482 23.65 -21.55 13.42
N VAL A 483 23.47 -20.36 12.84
CA VAL A 483 24.19 -19.15 13.25
C VAL A 483 23.82 -18.73 14.67
N ALA A 484 22.58 -18.97 15.13
CA ALA A 484 22.19 -18.69 16.51
C ALA A 484 23.07 -19.43 17.54
N GLN A 485 23.50 -20.66 17.25
CA GLN A 485 24.35 -21.41 18.16
C GLN A 485 25.73 -20.75 18.32
N TYR A 486 26.30 -20.27 17.21
CA TYR A 486 27.59 -19.57 17.22
C TYR A 486 27.51 -18.21 17.88
N ILE A 487 26.43 -17.46 17.62
CA ILE A 487 26.13 -16.21 18.33
C ILE A 487 26.01 -16.48 19.83
N GLY A 488 25.27 -17.52 20.22
CA GLY A 488 25.11 -17.92 21.62
C GLY A 488 26.44 -18.15 22.32
N GLN A 489 27.42 -18.78 21.67
CA GLN A 489 28.76 -19.00 22.22
C GLN A 489 29.53 -17.69 22.47
N ILE A 490 29.33 -16.66 21.64
CA ILE A 490 29.96 -15.34 21.81
C ILE A 490 29.36 -14.62 23.03
N TYR A 491 28.04 -14.64 23.16
CA TYR A 491 27.34 -13.90 24.21
C TYR A 491 27.26 -14.63 25.55
N GLN A 492 27.23 -15.97 25.60
CA GLN A 492 27.30 -16.74 26.86
C GLN A 492 28.59 -16.47 27.63
N ASN A 493 29.73 -16.30 26.94
CA ASN A 493 30.99 -15.90 27.56
C ASN A 493 30.95 -14.46 28.10
N SER A 494 30.19 -13.58 27.44
CA SER A 494 30.00 -12.18 27.87
C SER A 494 29.18 -12.07 29.16
N TYR A 495 28.19 -12.95 29.39
CA TYR A 495 27.45 -13.04 30.66
C TYR A 495 28.33 -13.45 31.86
N LEU A 496 29.48 -14.09 31.61
CA LEU A 496 30.49 -14.42 32.63
C LEU A 496 31.48 -13.26 32.88
N GLY A 497 31.21 -12.06 32.35
CA GLY A 497 32.02 -10.86 32.55
C GLY A 497 33.25 -10.74 31.64
N GLN A 498 33.42 -11.65 30.67
CA GLN A 498 34.51 -11.60 29.69
C GLN A 498 33.94 -11.59 28.27
N GLN A 499 33.91 -10.42 27.62
CA GLN A 499 33.63 -10.35 26.19
C GLN A 499 34.67 -11.16 25.41
N MET A 500 34.21 -12.00 24.48
CA MET A 500 35.08 -12.80 23.64
C MET A 500 35.91 -11.88 22.73
N HIS A 501 37.23 -11.91 22.88
CA HIS A 501 38.11 -11.09 22.04
C HIS A 501 38.02 -11.52 20.56
N PRO A 502 37.83 -10.60 19.59
CA PRO A 502 37.60 -10.91 18.16
C PRO A 502 38.71 -11.71 17.48
N HIS A 503 39.92 -11.68 18.04
CA HIS A 503 41.12 -12.36 17.53
C HIS A 503 41.52 -13.62 18.33
N SER A 504 40.72 -14.02 19.34
CA SER A 504 40.98 -15.25 20.09
C SER A 504 40.90 -16.50 19.20
N PRO A 505 41.60 -17.60 19.55
CA PRO A 505 41.49 -18.85 18.80
C PRO A 505 40.05 -19.34 18.63
N HIS A 506 39.23 -19.17 19.67
CA HIS A 506 37.82 -19.57 19.65
C HIS A 506 36.97 -18.68 18.72
N ALA A 507 37.18 -17.36 18.75
CA ALA A 507 36.53 -16.43 17.81
C ALA A 507 36.90 -16.75 16.35
N ARG A 508 38.15 -17.14 16.06
CA ARG A 508 38.56 -17.55 14.69
C ARG A 508 37.82 -18.79 14.21
N ILE A 509 37.65 -19.79 15.08
CA ILE A 509 36.89 -21.00 14.74
C ILE A 509 35.43 -20.66 14.44
N ILE A 510 34.79 -19.83 15.27
CA ILE A 510 33.41 -19.39 15.04
C ILE A 510 33.28 -18.62 13.72
N LYS A 511 34.17 -17.65 13.46
CA LYS A 511 34.21 -16.90 12.21
C LYS A 511 34.29 -17.84 11.01
N GLN A 512 35.24 -18.79 11.00
CA GLN A 512 35.38 -19.77 9.91
C GLN A 512 34.12 -20.60 9.66
N LYS A 513 33.44 -21.06 10.72
CA LYS A 513 32.19 -21.82 10.58
C LYS A 513 31.07 -20.99 9.96
N ILE A 514 30.86 -19.77 10.45
CA ILE A 514 29.88 -18.83 9.87
C ILE A 514 30.24 -18.50 8.42
N ARG A 515 31.53 -18.30 8.13
CA ARG A 515 32.03 -18.04 6.77
C ARG A 515 31.59 -19.13 5.81
N GLN A 516 31.78 -20.39 6.21
CA GLN A 516 31.46 -21.54 5.37
C GLN A 516 29.95 -21.62 5.09
N LEU A 517 29.11 -21.31 6.08
CA LEU A 517 27.66 -21.24 5.90
C LEU A 517 27.27 -20.19 4.87
N PHE A 518 27.84 -18.99 4.97
CA PHE A 518 27.57 -17.89 4.04
C PHE A 518 28.07 -18.21 2.62
N ILE A 519 29.29 -18.75 2.48
CA ILE A 519 29.87 -19.14 1.19
C ILE A 519 29.06 -20.26 0.54
N ASN A 520 28.66 -21.27 1.29
CA ASN A 520 27.88 -22.39 0.75
C ASN A 520 26.53 -21.92 0.21
N GLU A 521 25.83 -21.08 0.97
CA GLU A 521 24.56 -20.52 0.52
C GLU A 521 24.73 -19.57 -0.67
N ALA A 522 25.76 -18.71 -0.66
CA ALA A 522 26.08 -17.84 -1.80
C ALA A 522 26.35 -18.65 -3.08
N ASN A 523 27.10 -19.75 -3.00
CA ASN A 523 27.37 -20.62 -4.13
C ASN A 523 26.09 -21.24 -4.70
N GLU A 524 25.18 -21.68 -3.84
CA GLU A 524 23.88 -22.24 -4.27
C GLU A 524 23.01 -21.18 -4.96
N ILE A 525 22.94 -19.98 -4.37
CA ILE A 525 22.21 -18.84 -4.96
C ILE A 525 22.79 -18.45 -6.31
N ASN A 526 24.12 -18.32 -6.40
CA ASN A 526 24.83 -17.99 -7.63
C ASN A 526 24.59 -19.04 -8.72
N HIS A 527 24.61 -20.33 -8.36
CA HIS A 527 24.33 -21.42 -9.30
C HIS A 527 22.91 -21.33 -9.88
N GLN A 528 21.91 -21.03 -9.06
CA GLN A 528 20.54 -20.82 -9.54
C GLN A 528 20.43 -19.56 -10.42
N ALA A 529 21.14 -18.49 -10.07
CA ALA A 529 21.17 -17.26 -10.84
C ALA A 529 21.78 -17.43 -12.24
N GLU A 530 22.84 -18.25 -12.35
CA GLU A 530 23.46 -18.71 -13.61
C GLU A 530 22.48 -19.49 -14.49
N GLN A 531 21.55 -20.24 -13.89
CA GLN A 531 20.45 -20.92 -14.58
C GLN A 531 19.28 -19.99 -14.93
N HIS A 532 19.48 -18.67 -14.81
CA HIS A 532 18.47 -17.65 -15.03
C HIS A 532 17.27 -17.70 -14.06
N ILE A 533 17.41 -18.37 -12.92
CA ILE A 533 16.37 -18.51 -11.90
C ILE A 533 16.60 -17.44 -10.82
N ILE A 534 15.53 -16.79 -10.36
CA ILE A 534 15.55 -15.98 -9.13
C ILE A 534 15.14 -16.94 -8.00
N PRO A 535 16.04 -17.30 -7.06
CA PRO A 535 15.71 -18.22 -5.98
C PRO A 535 14.60 -17.64 -5.10
N PRO A 536 13.58 -18.39 -4.67
CA PRO A 536 12.60 -17.88 -3.71
C PRO A 536 13.25 -17.55 -2.36
N LEU A 537 12.63 -16.66 -1.58
CA LEU A 537 13.14 -16.27 -0.24
C LEU A 537 13.35 -17.45 0.72
N THR A 538 12.66 -18.56 0.54
CA THR A 538 12.83 -19.78 1.36
C THR A 538 14.18 -20.45 1.16
N HIS A 539 14.93 -20.11 0.11
CA HIS A 539 16.30 -20.59 -0.13
C HIS A 539 17.36 -19.77 0.62
N TYR A 540 16.97 -18.65 1.23
CA TYR A 540 17.87 -17.78 1.99
C TYR A 540 17.73 -18.06 3.49
N ASN A 541 18.69 -18.76 4.06
CA ASN A 541 18.79 -19.06 5.48
C ASN A 541 19.71 -18.08 6.21
N TYR A 542 20.83 -17.70 5.58
CA TYR A 542 21.89 -16.90 6.20
C TYR A 542 22.02 -15.49 5.60
N LEU A 543 21.89 -15.38 4.29
CA LEU A 543 22.03 -14.19 3.47
C LEU A 543 20.69 -13.49 3.20
N LYS A 544 19.61 -13.92 3.85
CA LYS A 544 18.26 -13.34 3.71
C LYS A 544 18.19 -11.81 3.88
N PRO A 545 18.94 -11.18 4.82
CA PRO A 545 19.00 -9.71 4.91
C PRO A 545 19.52 -9.03 3.63
N TRP A 546 20.31 -9.75 2.84
CA TRP A 546 20.89 -9.36 1.56
C TRP A 546 20.19 -10.01 0.36
N SER A 547 18.95 -10.48 0.52
CA SER A 547 18.17 -11.15 -0.54
C SER A 547 17.92 -10.31 -1.80
N HIS A 548 18.31 -9.03 -1.82
CA HIS A 548 18.27 -8.16 -2.99
C HIS A 548 19.45 -8.35 -3.95
N TYR A 549 20.42 -9.22 -3.64
CA TYR A 549 21.43 -9.65 -4.59
C TYR A 549 20.96 -10.88 -5.35
N ARG A 550 21.12 -10.84 -6.67
CA ARG A 550 20.94 -12.00 -7.53
C ARG A 550 22.19 -12.88 -7.49
N HIS A 551 23.37 -12.28 -7.65
CA HIS A 551 24.65 -12.93 -7.39
C HIS A 551 25.38 -12.28 -6.21
N PHE A 552 25.98 -13.12 -5.37
CA PHE A 552 26.95 -12.74 -4.35
C PHE A 552 28.36 -12.88 -4.92
N TYR A 553 28.82 -11.84 -5.61
CA TYR A 553 30.19 -11.78 -6.13
C TYR A 553 31.23 -11.78 -4.98
N PRO A 554 32.45 -12.28 -5.20
CA PRO A 554 33.43 -12.48 -4.14
C PRO A 554 33.73 -11.25 -3.29
N ASP A 555 33.82 -10.08 -3.92
CA ASP A 555 34.07 -8.78 -3.26
C ASP A 555 32.91 -8.34 -2.36
N ILE A 556 31.67 -8.49 -2.85
CA ILE A 556 30.45 -8.15 -2.10
C ILE A 556 30.25 -9.15 -0.95
N LEU A 557 30.43 -10.44 -1.21
CA LEU A 557 30.29 -11.49 -0.21
C LEU A 557 31.31 -11.33 0.92
N GLU A 558 32.57 -11.05 0.57
CA GLU A 558 33.63 -10.78 1.54
C GLU A 558 33.27 -9.57 2.42
N HIS A 559 32.80 -8.49 1.79
CA HIS A 559 32.36 -7.30 2.51
C HIS A 559 31.21 -7.61 3.48
N ILE A 560 30.19 -8.35 3.05
CA ILE A 560 29.07 -8.81 3.91
C ILE A 560 29.56 -9.61 5.11
N ILE A 561 30.46 -10.57 4.88
CA ILE A 561 30.99 -11.46 5.92
C ILE A 561 31.78 -10.66 6.96
N GLU A 562 32.68 -9.79 6.52
CA GLU A 562 33.51 -8.98 7.43
C GLU A 562 32.65 -7.96 8.20
N SER A 563 31.66 -7.36 7.56
CA SER A 563 30.68 -6.49 8.22
C SER A 563 29.83 -7.22 9.26
N PHE A 564 29.43 -8.47 8.96
CA PHE A 564 28.71 -9.31 9.91
C PHE A 564 29.55 -9.64 11.14
N TYR A 565 30.84 -9.97 10.96
CA TYR A 565 31.75 -10.20 12.08
C TYR A 565 31.94 -8.95 12.93
N ASP A 566 32.14 -7.80 12.31
CA ASP A 566 32.30 -6.56 13.06
C ASP A 566 31.06 -6.25 13.89
N THR A 567 29.88 -6.39 13.29
CA THR A 567 28.60 -6.21 14.00
C THR A 567 28.46 -7.20 15.16
N LEU A 568 28.90 -8.45 14.96
CA LEU A 568 28.77 -9.52 15.94
C LEU A 568 29.71 -9.38 17.14
N PHE A 569 30.94 -8.93 16.92
CA PHE A 569 31.97 -8.86 17.95
C PHE A 569 32.16 -7.46 18.57
N ASN A 570 31.88 -6.41 17.80
CA ASN A 570 32.10 -5.02 18.22
C ASN A 570 30.78 -4.23 18.37
N GLY A 571 29.64 -4.86 18.06
CA GLY A 571 28.34 -4.20 17.97
C GLY A 571 28.20 -3.34 16.71
N MET A 572 27.02 -2.75 16.51
CA MET A 572 26.83 -1.70 15.51
C MET A 572 27.67 -0.49 15.90
N ALA A 573 28.61 -0.06 15.05
CA ALA A 573 29.47 1.07 15.37
C ALA A 573 28.66 2.37 15.49
N THR A 574 28.65 2.95 16.69
CA THR A 574 27.96 4.21 17.02
C THR A 574 28.56 5.45 16.35
N ASN A 575 29.76 5.31 15.76
CA ASN A 575 30.53 6.39 15.13
C ASN A 575 30.55 6.30 13.59
N MET A 576 29.75 5.44 12.97
CA MET A 576 29.66 5.40 11.50
C MET A 576 28.91 6.62 11.01
N SER A 577 29.52 7.39 10.09
CA SER A 577 28.85 8.49 9.43
C SER A 577 27.73 7.93 8.55
N VAL A 578 26.49 8.00 9.01
CA VAL A 578 25.33 7.73 8.15
C VAL A 578 25.42 8.72 6.98
N ARG A 579 25.63 8.19 5.78
CA ARG A 579 25.58 8.97 4.52
C ARG A 579 24.28 9.74 4.47
N GLN A 580 24.26 10.89 3.79
CA GLN A 580 23.01 11.61 3.58
C GLN A 580 22.05 10.79 2.73
N ALA A 581 20.75 11.03 2.91
CA ALA A 581 19.75 10.37 2.10
C ALA A 581 19.82 10.85 0.64
N LEU A 582 19.42 9.98 -0.29
CA LEU A 582 19.40 10.30 -1.70
C LEU A 582 18.42 11.45 -1.98
N GLY A 583 18.94 12.51 -2.62
CA GLY A 583 18.16 13.73 -2.88
C GLY A 583 18.14 14.71 -1.72
N PHE A 584 18.84 14.44 -0.61
CA PHE A 584 18.97 15.41 0.48
C PHE A 584 19.70 16.67 0.01
N VAL A 585 19.12 17.85 0.32
CA VAL A 585 19.64 19.16 -0.11
C VAL A 585 20.00 20.00 1.12
N ALA A 586 21.08 19.67 1.83
CA ALA A 586 21.62 20.59 2.85
C ALA A 586 22.37 21.76 2.20
N GLY A 587 22.21 22.96 2.76
CA GLY A 587 23.10 24.11 2.49
C GLY A 587 22.78 25.02 1.30
N LYS A 588 21.66 24.83 0.56
CA LYS A 588 21.25 25.82 -0.47
C LYS A 588 20.52 27.06 0.07
N TYR A 589 20.04 27.04 1.32
CA TYR A 589 19.24 28.14 1.88
C TYR A 589 19.69 28.65 3.26
N THR A 590 20.71 28.07 3.90
CA THR A 590 21.30 28.61 5.14
C THR A 590 21.99 29.97 4.94
N THR A 591 22.23 30.40 3.70
CA THR A 591 22.71 31.74 3.36
C THR A 591 21.60 32.77 3.11
N ASN A 592 20.33 32.37 2.94
CA ASN A 592 19.22 33.29 2.80
C ASN A 592 18.19 33.09 3.91
N ARG A 593 18.50 33.65 5.08
CA ARG A 593 17.50 34.10 6.07
C ARG A 593 16.56 35.11 5.40
N LYS A 594 15.57 34.64 4.65
CA LYS A 594 14.35 35.34 4.21
C LYS A 594 13.65 34.45 3.18
N SER A 595 12.83 33.54 3.67
CA SER A 595 11.65 33.11 2.93
C SER A 595 10.51 33.08 3.93
N LYS A 596 9.71 34.15 3.91
CA LYS A 596 8.37 34.15 4.49
C LYS A 596 7.47 33.47 3.46
N TYR A 597 6.94 32.32 3.81
CA TYR A 597 5.60 31.93 3.40
C TYR A 597 4.82 31.63 4.67
#